data_AF-A0A1I2J6I2-F1
#
_entry.id   AF-A0A1I2J6I2-F1
#
_cell.length_a   1.000
_cell.length_b   1.000
_cell.length_c   1.000
_cell.angle_alpha   90.00
_cell.angle_beta   90.00
_cell.angle_gamma   90.00
#
_symmetry.space_group_name_H-M   'P 1'
#
loop_
_entity.id
_entity.type
_entity.pdbx_description
1 polymer ?
#
loop_
_entity_poly.entity_id
_entity_poly.type
_entity_poly.pdbx_seq_one_letter_code
_entity_poly.pdbx_strand_id
1 'polypeptide(L)'
;MDIEEIVNYIKMGKAKSICIDRIILNEYSGFVRDLTIMDKMIVKVEFNVYGYDVGGFSIKIYYNDFDLLINSIEDYTGKKVAEWMNVTKSNWYPELKQENDFDQSGLKFKRDLAEKKLNLPKGGISYVIPEGYWKDLYEGLEKW
;
A
#
# COMPACT_ATOMS: atom_id res chain seq x y z
N MET A 1 -12.56 -9.56 8.28
CA MET A 1 -11.48 -9.86 9.26
C MET A 1 -11.84 -9.26 10.61
N ASP A 2 -11.12 -9.54 11.69
CA ASP A 2 -11.22 -8.78 12.94
C ASP A 2 -9.83 -8.35 13.47
N ILE A 3 -9.83 -7.48 14.48
CA ILE A 3 -8.62 -6.94 15.09
C ILE A 3 -7.77 -8.04 15.74
N GLU A 4 -8.41 -9.03 16.36
CA GLU A 4 -7.70 -10.12 17.04
C GLU A 4 -6.93 -10.98 16.03
N GLU A 5 -7.54 -11.28 14.87
CA GLU A 5 -6.89 -11.96 13.75
C GLU A 5 -5.65 -11.19 13.30
N ILE A 6 -5.75 -9.87 13.08
CA ILE A 6 -4.64 -9.02 12.66
C ILE A 6 -3.49 -9.07 13.68
N VAL A 7 -3.83 -8.87 14.96
CA VAL A 7 -2.84 -8.88 16.05
C VAL A 7 -2.16 -10.24 16.16
N ASN A 8 -2.90 -11.34 16.03
CA ASN A 8 -2.36 -12.69 16.07
C ASN A 8 -1.41 -12.96 14.90
N TYR A 9 -1.76 -12.54 13.68
CA TYR A 9 -0.88 -12.65 12.52
C TYR A 9 0.44 -11.88 12.70
N ILE A 10 0.38 -10.67 13.26
CA ILE A 10 1.56 -9.84 13.50
C ILE A 10 2.44 -10.42 14.61
N LYS A 11 1.84 -10.94 15.69
CA LYS A 11 2.59 -11.48 16.84
C LYS A 11 3.19 -12.86 16.57
N MET A 12 2.43 -13.75 15.94
CA MET A 12 2.79 -15.16 15.77
C MET A 12 3.40 -15.46 14.41
N GLY A 13 3.08 -14.66 13.39
CA GLY A 13 3.59 -14.87 12.03
C GLY A 13 5.08 -14.56 11.91
N LYS A 14 5.81 -15.40 11.17
CA LYS A 14 7.26 -15.22 10.93
C LYS A 14 7.59 -13.87 10.30
N ALA A 15 6.73 -13.40 9.38
CA ALA A 15 6.89 -12.11 8.69
C ALA A 15 6.47 -10.92 9.56
N LYS A 16 5.76 -11.16 10.67
CA LYS A 16 5.19 -10.13 11.54
C LYS A 16 4.37 -9.07 10.81
N SER A 17 3.62 -9.51 9.80
CA SER A 17 2.83 -8.64 8.95
C SER A 17 1.63 -9.38 8.35
N ILE A 18 0.63 -8.62 7.94
CA ILE A 18 -0.56 -9.11 7.25
C ILE A 18 -0.98 -8.11 6.17
N CYS A 19 -1.12 -8.60 4.94
CA CYS A 19 -1.71 -7.85 3.84
C CYS A 19 -3.23 -7.98 3.93
N ILE A 20 -3.91 -6.84 4.11
CA ILE A 20 -5.33 -6.75 4.46
C ILE A 20 -6.21 -6.28 3.29
N ASP A 21 -5.59 -5.73 2.25
CA ASP A 21 -6.26 -5.25 1.05
C ASP A 21 -5.27 -5.25 -0.11
N ARG A 22 -5.74 -5.71 -1.26
CA ARG A 22 -5.03 -5.70 -2.53
C ARG A 22 -6.03 -5.30 -3.60
N ILE A 23 -5.73 -4.26 -4.38
CA ILE A 23 -6.63 -3.79 -5.44
C ILE A 23 -5.86 -3.36 -6.68
N ILE A 24 -6.47 -3.50 -7.85
CA ILE A 24 -6.03 -2.80 -9.06
C ILE A 24 -6.47 -1.34 -8.95
N LEU A 25 -5.55 -0.42 -9.21
CA LEU A 25 -5.84 1.01 -9.23
C LEU A 25 -6.33 1.40 -10.61
N ASN A 26 -7.60 1.81 -10.71
CA ASN A 26 -8.18 2.24 -11.99
C ASN A 26 -7.53 3.53 -12.49
N GLU A 27 -7.08 4.39 -11.57
CA GLU A 27 -6.43 5.65 -11.89
C GLU A 27 -4.99 5.49 -12.40
N TYR A 28 -4.33 4.37 -12.09
CA TYR A 28 -3.00 4.00 -12.57
C TYR A 28 -3.10 2.62 -13.16
N SER A 29 -3.64 2.54 -14.38
CA SER A 29 -4.00 1.25 -14.94
C SER A 29 -2.80 0.32 -15.02
N GLY A 30 -3.00 -0.94 -14.61
CA GLY A 30 -1.91 -1.90 -14.50
C GLY A 30 -1.04 -1.75 -13.24
N PHE A 31 -1.41 -0.91 -12.27
CA PHE A 31 -0.82 -0.94 -10.94
C PHE A 31 -1.74 -1.65 -9.93
N VAL A 32 -1.11 -2.37 -9.01
CA VAL A 32 -1.73 -3.01 -7.86
C VAL A 32 -1.26 -2.30 -6.60
N ARG A 33 -2.21 -1.94 -5.74
CA ARG A 33 -1.94 -1.43 -4.39
C ARG A 33 -2.09 -2.55 -3.38
N ASP A 34 -1.07 -2.73 -2.56
CA ASP A 34 -1.13 -3.55 -1.35
C ASP A 34 -1.13 -2.68 -0.10
N LEU A 35 -1.97 -3.05 0.87
CA LEU A 35 -1.97 -2.50 2.22
C LEU A 35 -1.60 -3.58 3.21
N THR A 36 -0.43 -3.42 3.82
CA THR A 36 0.11 -4.37 4.79
C THR A 36 0.28 -3.72 6.15
N ILE A 37 -0.33 -4.30 7.18
CA ILE A 37 -0.06 -3.94 8.56
C ILE A 37 1.12 -4.78 9.05
N MET A 38 2.11 -4.13 9.65
CA MET A 38 3.31 -4.75 10.20
C MET A 38 3.39 -4.56 11.72
N ASP A 39 4.38 -5.18 12.35
CA ASP A 39 4.68 -4.93 13.76
C ASP A 39 4.96 -3.46 14.04
N LYS A 40 4.86 -3.07 15.33
CA LYS A 40 5.10 -1.71 15.81
C LYS A 40 4.21 -0.65 15.15
N MET A 41 2.96 -1.01 14.84
CA MET A 41 1.93 -0.08 14.34
C MET A 41 2.36 0.62 13.04
N ILE A 42 2.91 -0.15 12.10
CA ILE A 42 3.35 0.33 10.81
C ILE A 42 2.36 -0.13 9.75
N VAL A 43 1.96 0.79 8.87
CA VAL A 43 1.26 0.46 7.62
C VAL A 43 2.22 0.64 6.47
N LYS A 44 2.42 -0.41 5.68
CA LYS A 44 3.14 -0.36 4.42
C LYS A 44 2.13 -0.29 3.29
N VAL A 45 2.24 0.75 2.47
CA VAL A 45 1.50 0.87 1.21
C VAL A 45 2.47 0.62 0.08
N GLU A 46 2.15 -0.33 -0.79
CA GLU A 46 2.98 -0.68 -1.95
C GLU A 46 2.19 -0.50 -3.23
N PHE A 47 2.85 0.02 -4.25
CA PHE A 47 2.30 0.26 -5.58
C PHE A 47 3.20 -0.45 -6.57
N ASN A 48 2.75 -1.59 -7.06
CA ASN A 48 3.50 -2.47 -7.93
C ASN A 48 2.86 -2.54 -9.31
N VAL A 49 3.65 -2.74 -10.36
CA VAL A 49 3.10 -3.07 -11.67
C VAL A 49 2.47 -4.46 -11.60
N TYR A 50 1.31 -4.65 -12.20
CA TYR A 50 0.57 -5.89 -12.22
C TYR A 50 1.45 -7.06 -12.69
N GLY A 51 1.46 -8.15 -11.92
CA GLY A 51 2.29 -9.33 -12.19
C GLY A 51 3.76 -9.20 -11.76
N TYR A 52 4.18 -8.05 -11.22
CA TYR A 52 5.52 -7.84 -10.68
C TYR A 52 5.43 -7.50 -9.18
N ASP A 53 5.99 -8.36 -8.33
CA ASP A 53 5.94 -8.14 -6.87
C ASP A 53 7.17 -7.38 -6.33
N VAL A 54 8.04 -6.85 -7.21
CA VAL A 54 9.30 -6.21 -6.84
C VAL A 54 9.56 -4.97 -7.69
N GLY A 55 10.17 -3.94 -7.08
CA GLY A 55 10.63 -2.73 -7.78
C GLY A 55 9.62 -1.60 -7.84
N GLY A 56 8.42 -1.78 -7.28
CA GLY A 56 7.41 -0.74 -7.15
C GLY A 56 7.72 0.31 -6.06
N PHE A 57 6.89 1.35 -6.02
CA PHE A 57 6.94 2.38 -4.98
C PHE A 57 6.39 1.81 -3.67
N SER A 58 7.07 2.05 -2.55
CA SER A 58 6.54 1.70 -1.24
C SER A 58 6.75 2.82 -0.23
N ILE A 59 5.82 2.92 0.71
CA ILE A 59 5.90 3.87 1.81
C ILE A 59 5.46 3.22 3.11
N LYS A 60 6.19 3.50 4.18
CA LYS A 60 5.88 3.07 5.54
C LYS A 60 5.33 4.23 6.34
N ILE A 61 4.18 4.03 6.94
CA ILE A 61 3.47 5.01 7.76
C ILE A 61 3.44 4.49 9.19
N TYR A 62 3.98 5.29 10.11
CA TYR A 62 4.09 4.93 11.53
C TYR A 62 2.94 5.57 12.31
N TYR A 63 2.31 4.81 13.20
CA TYR A 63 1.24 5.27 14.07
C TYR A 63 1.64 5.10 15.54
N ASN A 64 1.05 5.90 16.42
CA ASN A 64 1.32 5.85 17.86
C ASN A 64 0.51 4.79 18.59
N ASP A 65 -0.65 4.43 18.03
CA ASP A 65 -1.55 3.43 18.59
C ASP A 65 -2.28 2.69 17.47
N PHE A 66 -2.87 1.56 17.86
CA PHE A 66 -3.49 0.64 16.91
C PHE A 66 -4.87 1.12 16.43
N ASP A 67 -5.62 1.85 17.26
CA ASP A 67 -6.96 2.34 16.90
C ASP A 67 -6.85 3.41 15.82
N LEU A 68 -5.90 4.33 15.94
CA LEU A 68 -5.61 5.35 14.94
C LEU A 68 -5.17 4.72 13.61
N LEU A 69 -4.34 3.67 13.68
CA LEU A 69 -3.93 2.91 12.50
C LEU A 69 -5.14 2.31 11.79
N ILE A 70 -6.01 1.62 12.54
CA ILE A 70 -7.20 0.97 11.97
C ILE A 70 -8.13 2.01 11.34
N ASN A 71 -8.47 3.07 12.08
CA ASN A 71 -9.34 4.15 11.60
C ASN A 71 -8.77 4.80 10.33
N SER A 72 -7.46 5.06 10.29
CA SER A 72 -6.84 5.62 9.09
C SER A 72 -6.97 4.71 7.88
N ILE A 73 -6.88 3.39 8.04
CA ILE A 73 -7.03 2.45 6.93
C ILE A 73 -8.49 2.39 6.49
N GLU A 74 -9.44 2.37 7.44
CA GLU A 74 -10.86 2.39 7.12
C GLU A 74 -11.22 3.65 6.32
N ASP A 75 -10.75 4.82 6.73
CA ASP A 75 -10.96 6.09 6.02
C ASP A 75 -10.31 6.08 4.63
N TYR A 76 -9.11 5.50 4.52
CA TYR A 76 -8.38 5.44 3.25
C TYR A 76 -9.00 4.47 2.24
N THR A 77 -9.50 3.34 2.71
CA THR A 77 -10.07 2.29 1.87
C THR A 77 -11.57 2.44 1.64
N GLY A 78 -12.25 3.18 2.52
CA GLY A 78 -13.72 3.22 2.59
C GLY A 78 -14.36 1.92 3.09
N LYS A 79 -13.57 0.99 3.63
CA LYS A 79 -14.02 -0.34 4.07
C LYS A 79 -13.78 -0.53 5.57
N LYS A 80 -14.72 -1.18 6.25
CA LYS A 80 -14.54 -1.56 7.65
C LYS A 80 -13.60 -2.76 7.80
N VAL A 81 -12.97 -2.92 8.97
CA VAL A 81 -12.10 -4.08 9.29
C VAL A 81 -12.78 -5.42 8.99
N ALA A 82 -14.09 -5.51 9.24
CA ALA A 82 -14.92 -6.67 8.94
C ALA A 82 -14.86 -7.08 7.46
N GLU A 83 -14.69 -6.12 6.55
CA GLU A 83 -14.67 -6.30 5.09
C GLU A 83 -13.26 -6.51 4.53
N TRP A 84 -12.22 -6.37 5.36
CA TRP A 84 -10.85 -6.61 4.94
C TRP A 84 -10.59 -8.09 4.69
N MET A 85 -9.63 -8.37 3.80
CA MET A 85 -9.28 -9.71 3.36
C MET A 85 -7.86 -10.06 3.79
N ASN A 86 -7.66 -11.27 4.32
CA ASN A 86 -6.31 -11.75 4.64
C ASN A 86 -5.61 -12.22 3.35
N VAL A 87 -5.11 -11.27 2.57
CA VAL A 87 -4.43 -11.53 1.28
C VAL A 87 -3.20 -12.40 1.49
N THR A 88 -2.50 -12.25 2.62
CA THR A 88 -1.36 -13.08 3.00
C THR A 88 -1.71 -14.58 3.06
N LYS A 89 -2.93 -14.93 3.46
CA LYS A 89 -3.39 -16.32 3.55
C LYS A 89 -4.03 -16.81 2.24
N SER A 90 -4.73 -15.94 1.52
CA SER A 90 -5.60 -16.35 0.40
C SER A 90 -4.85 -16.61 -0.90
N ASN A 91 -3.60 -16.15 -1.05
CA ASN A 91 -2.88 -16.08 -2.34
C ASN A 91 -3.70 -15.40 -3.44
N TRP A 92 -4.70 -14.60 -3.06
CA TRP A 92 -5.59 -13.97 -4.02
C TRP A 92 -4.85 -12.83 -4.73
N TYR A 93 -5.03 -12.77 -6.05
CA TYR A 93 -4.54 -11.71 -6.90
C TYR A 93 -5.70 -11.22 -7.76
N PRO A 94 -5.91 -9.89 -7.87
CA PRO A 94 -7.00 -9.36 -8.67
C PRO A 94 -6.80 -9.70 -10.15
N GLU A 95 -7.88 -9.94 -10.90
CA GLU A 95 -7.79 -10.17 -12.34
C GLU A 95 -7.75 -8.84 -13.11
N LEU A 96 -6.78 -8.70 -14.02
CA LEU A 96 -6.74 -7.59 -14.96
C LEU A 96 -7.77 -7.80 -16.06
N LYS A 97 -8.84 -6.98 -16.06
CA LYS A 97 -9.97 -7.13 -17.00
C LYS A 97 -9.81 -6.42 -18.34
N GLN A 98 -8.82 -5.53 -18.48
CA GLN A 98 -8.63 -4.71 -19.68
C GLN A 98 -7.16 -4.69 -20.11
N GLU A 99 -6.92 -4.66 -21.42
CA GLU A 99 -5.61 -4.29 -21.96
C GLU A 99 -5.36 -2.82 -21.62
N ASN A 100 -4.24 -2.56 -20.97
CA ASN A 100 -3.91 -1.24 -20.44
C ASN A 100 -2.62 -0.73 -21.08
N ASP A 101 -2.60 0.57 -21.38
CA ASP A 101 -1.37 1.26 -21.71
C ASP A 101 -0.57 1.48 -20.41
N PHE A 102 0.31 0.52 -20.13
CA PHE A 102 1.18 0.53 -18.96
C PHE A 102 2.17 1.71 -18.98
N ASP A 103 2.58 2.17 -20.17
CA ASP A 103 3.55 3.26 -20.30
C ASP A 103 2.91 4.59 -19.87
N GLN A 104 1.73 4.91 -20.37
CA GLN A 104 1.00 6.12 -19.95
C GLN A 104 0.64 6.08 -18.46
N SER A 105 0.21 4.92 -17.97
CA SER A 105 -0.14 4.75 -16.56
C SER A 105 1.07 4.90 -15.64
N GLY A 106 2.23 4.37 -16.05
CA GLY A 106 3.50 4.54 -15.35
C GLY A 106 3.96 6.00 -15.31
N LEU A 107 3.85 6.74 -16.42
CA LEU A 107 4.16 8.17 -16.46
C LEU A 107 3.24 8.97 -15.53
N LYS A 108 1.93 8.69 -15.57
CA LYS A 108 0.96 9.34 -14.68
C LYS A 108 1.30 9.07 -13.21
N PHE A 109 1.60 7.83 -12.85
CA PHE A 109 1.97 7.47 -11.47
C PHE A 109 3.23 8.21 -11.01
N LYS A 110 4.29 8.24 -11.84
CA LYS A 110 5.53 8.96 -11.53
C LYS A 110 5.30 10.46 -11.33
N ARG A 111 4.50 11.07 -12.20
CA ARG A 111 4.13 12.49 -12.07
C ARG A 111 3.36 12.75 -10.80
N ASP A 112 2.30 11.97 -10.53
CA ASP A 112 1.45 12.17 -9.37
C ASP A 112 2.23 11.89 -8.05
N LEU A 113 3.23 11.01 -8.09
CA LEU A 113 4.19 10.82 -7.00
C LEU A 113 5.08 12.06 -6.79
N ALA A 114 5.74 12.55 -7.84
CA ALA A 114 6.62 13.73 -7.77
C ALA A 114 5.87 15.00 -7.34
N GLU A 115 4.60 15.12 -7.75
CA GLU A 115 3.72 16.22 -7.38
C GLU A 115 3.03 16.01 -6.01
N LYS A 116 3.33 14.91 -5.30
CA LYS A 116 2.77 14.56 -3.98
C LYS A 116 1.23 14.49 -3.98
N LYS A 117 0.66 14.01 -5.08
CA LYS A 117 -0.78 13.83 -5.31
C LYS A 117 -1.28 12.42 -5.02
N LEU A 118 -0.39 11.47 -4.74
CA LEU A 118 -0.81 10.13 -4.31
C LEU A 118 -1.62 10.23 -3.01
N ASN A 119 -2.82 9.64 -3.02
CA ASN A 119 -3.62 9.51 -1.82
C ASN A 119 -3.02 8.42 -0.93
N LEU A 120 -2.80 8.75 0.35
CA LEU A 120 -2.20 7.87 1.35
C LEU A 120 -3.05 7.88 2.63
N PRO A 121 -3.00 6.79 3.44
CA PRO A 121 -3.54 6.80 4.80
C PRO A 121 -3.05 8.01 5.61
N LYS A 122 -3.92 8.62 6.40
CA LYS A 122 -3.68 9.88 7.14
C LYS A 122 -3.47 9.65 8.64
N GLY A 123 -3.00 10.66 9.35
CA GLY A 123 -2.85 10.57 10.81
C GLY A 123 -1.65 9.76 11.29
N GLY A 124 -0.79 9.30 10.37
CA GLY A 124 0.53 8.78 10.72
C GLY A 124 1.42 9.89 11.29
N ILE A 125 2.29 9.54 12.24
CA ILE A 125 3.29 10.45 12.80
C ILE A 125 4.51 10.63 11.91
N SER A 126 4.76 9.67 11.01
CA SER A 126 5.89 9.68 10.09
C SER A 126 5.58 8.87 8.85
N TYR A 127 6.07 9.36 7.72
CA TYR A 127 5.94 8.76 6.39
C TYR A 127 7.35 8.56 5.85
N VAL A 128 7.76 7.30 5.66
CA VAL A 128 9.11 6.94 5.26
C VAL A 128 9.08 6.18 3.95
N ILE A 129 9.67 6.78 2.93
CA ILE A 129 9.93 6.14 1.64
C ILE A 129 11.36 5.55 1.69
N PRO A 130 11.56 4.26 1.39
CA PRO A 130 12.90 3.67 1.35
C PRO A 130 13.83 4.38 0.35
N GLU A 131 15.13 4.45 0.66
CA GLU A 131 16.14 5.05 -0.22
C GLU A 131 16.16 4.43 -1.63
N GLY A 132 16.48 5.25 -2.63
CA GLY A 132 16.61 4.87 -4.04
C GLY A 132 15.70 5.69 -4.96
N TYR A 133 15.61 5.26 -6.22
CA TYR A 133 14.87 5.91 -7.32
C TYR A 133 13.54 6.55 -6.90
N TRP A 134 12.70 5.78 -6.21
CA TRP A 134 11.36 6.21 -5.81
C TRP A 134 11.34 7.35 -4.80
N LYS A 135 12.32 7.39 -3.89
CA LYS A 135 12.50 8.49 -2.95
C LYS A 135 13.07 9.71 -3.66
N ASP A 136 14.07 9.52 -4.51
CA ASP A 136 14.68 10.61 -5.28
C ASP A 136 13.65 11.29 -6.18
N LEU A 137 12.76 10.52 -6.82
CA LEU A 137 11.63 11.03 -7.58
C LEU A 137 10.62 11.81 -6.70
N TYR A 138 10.26 11.27 -5.53
CA TYR A 138 9.34 11.93 -4.60
C TYR A 138 9.90 13.25 -4.04
N GLU A 139 11.20 13.31 -3.81
CA GLU A 139 11.90 14.50 -3.30
C GLU A 139 12.25 15.50 -4.41
N GLY A 140 12.03 15.14 -5.68
CA GLY A 140 12.32 16.00 -6.84
C GLY A 140 13.81 16.05 -7.21
N LEU A 141 14.60 15.10 -6.72
CA LEU A 141 16.01 14.90 -7.07
C LEU A 141 16.16 14.19 -8.42
N GLU A 142 15.13 13.47 -8.86
CA GLU A 142 15.06 12.79 -10.15
C GLU A 142 13.93 13.35 -11.03
N LYS A 143 14.16 13.39 -12.35
CA LYS A 143 13.17 13.83 -13.35
C LYS A 143 12.45 12.62 -13.94
N TRP A 144 11.15 12.76 -14.19
CA TRP A 144 10.29 11.75 -14.80
C TRP A 144 10.14 11.91 -16.31
#